data_AF-A0A971JPZ6-F1
#
_entry.id   AF-A0A971JPZ6-F1
#
_cell.length_a   1.000
_cell.length_b   1.000
_cell.length_c   1.000
_cell.angle_alpha   90.00
_cell.angle_beta   90.00
_cell.angle_gamma   90.00
#
_symmetry.space_group_name_H-M   'P 1'
#
loop_
_entity.id
_entity.type
_entity.pdbx_description
1 polymer ?
#
loop_
_entity_poly.entity_id
_entity_poly.type
_entity_poly.pdbx_seq_one_letter_code
_entity_poly.pdbx_strand_id
1 'polypeptide(L)' 'MPSPYCVDDFKEKFDSLYRLVIVSSARAIHLAKNEPRGFGSALRSQKPTIKALEEVLGGKLSYITAGEEEETFAEYED' A
#
# COMPACT_ATOMS: atom_id res chain seq x y z
N MET A 1 18.25 -13.49 -6.49
CA MET A 1 18.19 -12.03 -6.33
C MET A 1 17.97 -11.74 -4.86
N PRO A 2 18.69 -10.75 -4.27
CA PRO A 2 18.31 -10.21 -2.96
C PRO A 2 16.85 -9.72 -3.03
N SER A 3 16.12 -9.76 -1.91
CA SER A 3 14.84 -9.06 -1.86
C SER A 3 15.09 -7.56 -2.08
N PRO A 4 14.32 -6.87 -2.93
CA PRO A 4 14.55 -5.47 -3.22
C PRO A 4 14.34 -4.56 -2.00
N TYR A 5 13.65 -5.04 -0.97
CA TYR A 5 13.40 -4.35 0.28
C TYR A 5 13.66 -5.27 1.46
N CYS A 6 13.99 -4.66 2.60
CA CYS A 6 14.05 -5.29 3.91
C CYS A 6 13.00 -4.68 4.84
N VAL A 7 12.71 -5.36 5.94
CA VAL A 7 11.66 -4.92 6.89
C VAL A 7 12.02 -3.58 7.54
N ASP A 8 13.31 -3.31 7.71
CA ASP A 8 13.80 -2.08 8.34
C ASP A 8 13.44 -0.82 7.55
N ASP A 9 13.30 -0.93 6.22
CA ASP A 9 12.94 0.19 5.34
C ASP A 9 11.55 0.79 5.64
N PHE A 10 10.70 0.06 6.38
CA PHE A 10 9.30 0.43 6.63
C PHE A 10 9.01 0.78 8.09
N LYS A 11 9.98 0.64 9.00
CA LYS A 11 9.78 0.80 10.45
C LYS A 11 9.25 2.18 10.85
N GLU A 12 9.64 3.22 10.11
CA GLU A 12 9.22 4.59 10.39
C GLU A 12 7.94 4.99 9.65
N LYS A 13 7.40 4.13 8.77
CA LYS A 13 6.22 4.42 7.94
C LYS A 13 4.93 3.89 8.56
N PHE A 14 5.03 2.89 9.43
CA PHE A 14 3.90 2.25 10.08
C PHE A 14 4.22 2.00 11.54
N ASP A 15 3.22 2.14 12.40
CA ASP A 15 3.33 1.80 13.82
C ASP A 15 3.48 0.28 14.07
N SER A 16 2.99 -0.55 13.14
CA SER A 16 3.04 -2.00 13.21
C SER A 16 3.34 -2.63 11.86
N LEU A 17 4.28 -3.58 11.86
CA LEU A 17 4.61 -4.40 10.68
C LEU A 17 3.42 -5.25 10.21
N TYR A 18 2.52 -5.64 11.12
CA TYR A 18 1.30 -6.34 10.74
C TYR A 18 0.35 -5.42 9.98
N ARG A 19 0.25 -4.14 10.39
CA ARG A 19 -0.59 -3.16 9.70
C ARG A 19 -0.04 -2.82 8.32
N LEU A 20 1.29 -2.70 8.18
CA LEU A 20 1.95 -2.59 6.88
C LEU A 20 1.50 -3.70 5.92
N VAL A 21 1.52 -4.97 6.38
CA VAL A 21 1.13 -6.13 5.55
C VAL A 21 -0.33 -6.04 5.14
N ILE A 22 -1.24 -5.72 6.07
CA ILE A 22 -2.67 -5.62 5.79
C ILE A 22 -2.95 -4.53 4.75
N VAL A 23 -2.43 -3.32 4.98
CA VAL A 23 -2.68 -2.15 4.11
C VAL A 23 -2.04 -2.35 2.73
N SER A 24 -0.79 -2.83 2.68
CA SER A 24 -0.10 -3.12 1.42
C SER A 24 -0.79 -4.22 0.63
N SER A 25 -1.35 -5.24 1.30
CA SER A 25 -2.09 -6.32 0.65
C SER A 25 -3.41 -5.83 0.06
N ALA A 26 -4.17 -5.03 0.82
CA ALA A 26 -5.39 -4.40 0.33
C ALA A 26 -5.11 -3.54 -0.91
N ARG A 27 -4.05 -2.72 -0.86
CA ARG A 27 -3.62 -1.90 -2.00
C ARG A 27 -3.19 -2.75 -3.20
N ALA A 28 -2.42 -3.81 -2.99
CA ALA A 28 -2.01 -4.71 -4.05
C ALA A 28 -3.21 -5.37 -4.75
N ILE A 29 -4.26 -5.73 -4.00
CA ILE A 29 -5.51 -6.27 -4.57
C ILE A 29 -6.21 -5.21 -5.44
N HIS A 30 -6.26 -3.96 -5.00
CA HIS A 30 -6.82 -2.86 -5.79
C HIS A 30 -6.05 -2.64 -7.10
N LEU A 31 -4.72 -2.64 -7.02
CA LEU A 31 -3.85 -2.53 -8.21
C LEU A 31 -4.06 -3.71 -9.17
N ALA A 32 -4.11 -4.94 -8.64
CA ALA A 32 -4.30 -6.15 -9.45
C ALA A 32 -5.66 -6.20 -10.17
N LYS A 33 -6.71 -5.62 -9.58
CA LYS A 33 -8.04 -5.53 -10.20
C LYS A 33 -8.07 -4.55 -11.37
N ASN A 34 -7.30 -3.46 -11.27
CA ASN A 34 -7.29 -2.37 -12.26
C ASN A 34 -6.21 -2.56 -13.34
N GLU A 35 -5.37 -3.58 -13.23
CA GLU A 35 -4.30 -3.83 -14.20
C GLU A 35 -4.86 -4.45 -15.50
N PRO A 36 -4.51 -3.93 -16.69
CA PRO A 36 -5.04 -4.43 -17.95
C PRO A 36 -4.61 -5.88 -18.20
N ARG A 37 -5.59 -6.77 -18.33
CA ARG A 37 -5.40 -8.22 -18.58
C ARG A 37 -5.23 -8.49 -20.08
N GLY A 38 -4.07 -8.12 -20.63
CA GLY A 38 -3.69 -8.39 -22.02
C GLY A 38 -2.51 -9.36 -22.13
N PHE A 39 -2.42 -10.11 -23.24
CA PHE A 39 -1.26 -10.94 -23.53
C PHE A 39 -0.01 -10.06 -23.68
N GLY A 40 1.03 -10.32 -22.88
CA GLY A 40 2.25 -9.50 -22.82
C GLY A 40 2.21 -8.32 -21.84
N SER A 41 1.06 -7.97 -21.26
CA SER A 41 0.94 -6.98 -20.18
C SER A 41 1.68 -7.43 -18.92
N ALA A 42 1.52 -8.71 -18.56
CA ALA A 42 2.15 -9.33 -17.38
C ALA A 42 3.69 -9.40 -17.43
N LEU A 43 4.29 -9.27 -18.62
CA LEU A 43 5.76 -9.25 -18.79
C LEU A 43 6.35 -7.86 -18.49
N ARG A 44 5.53 -6.80 -18.54
CA ARG A 44 5.94 -5.43 -18.24
C ARG A 44 5.39 -4.92 -16.91
N SER A 45 4.43 -5.62 -16.31
CA SER A 45 3.89 -5.22 -15.02
C SER A 45 4.78 -5.69 -13.87
N GLN A 46 5.22 -4.74 -13.04
CA GLN A 46 5.74 -5.07 -11.71
C GLN A 46 4.62 -5.72 -10.89
N LYS A 47 5.01 -6.68 -10.03
CA LYS A 47 4.06 -7.35 -9.12
C LYS A 47 3.32 -6.30 -8.28
N PRO A 48 1.98 -6.36 -8.17
CA PRO A 48 1.19 -5.37 -7.44
C PRO A 48 1.63 -5.15 -5.99
N THR A 49 2.15 -6.18 -5.33
CA THR A 49 2.72 -6.10 -3.99
C THR A 49 3.98 -5.24 -3.92
N ILE A 50 4.85 -5.29 -4.94
CA ILE A 50 6.05 -4.44 -5.02
C ILE A 50 5.62 -2.98 -5.19
N LYS A 51 4.69 -2.70 -6.11
CA LYS A 51 4.15 -1.35 -6.32
C LYS A 51 3.52 -0.78 -5.04
N ALA A 52 2.76 -1.59 -4.30
CA ALA A 52 2.16 -1.15 -3.04
C ALA A 52 3.22 -0.78 -1.99
N LEU A 53 4.31 -1.57 -1.87
CA LEU A 53 5.42 -1.25 -0.97
C LEU A 53 6.19 0.00 -1.41
N GLU A 54 6.40 0.20 -2.72
CA GLU A 54 6.98 1.43 -3.26
C GLU A 54 6.12 2.66 -2.95
N GLU A 55 4.79 2.54 -3.02
CA GLU A 55 3.86 3.61 -2.62
C GLU A 55 3.96 3.94 -1.13
N VAL A 56 4.16 2.93 -0.26
CA VAL A 56 4.43 3.15 1.17
C VAL A 56 5.74 3.92 1.38
N LEU A 57 6.84 3.47 0.77
CA LEU A 57 8.14 4.15 0.90
C LEU A 57 8.07 5.59 0.38
N GLY A 58 7.34 5.80 -0.72
CA GLY A 58 7.09 7.11 -1.29
C GLY A 58 6.09 7.98 -0.53
N GLY A 59 5.51 7.49 0.58
CA GLY A 59 4.52 8.24 1.37
C GLY A 59 3.20 8.50 0.65
N LYS A 60 2.90 7.74 -0.42
CA LYS A 60 1.67 7.86 -1.22
C LYS A 60 0.52 7.03 -0.67
N LEU A 61 0.82 6.09 0.22
CA LEU A 61 -0.13 5.21 0.87
C LEU A 61 -0.07 5.44 2.38
N SER A 62 -1.18 5.90 2.95
CA SER A 62 -1.41 6.01 4.38
C SER A 62 -2.59 5.11 4.78
N TYR A 63 -2.80 4.98 6.08
CA TYR A 63 -3.97 4.33 6.65
C TYR A 63 -4.57 5.26 7.69
N ILE A 64 -5.87 5.09 7.91
CA ILE A 64 -6.61 5.77 8.97
C ILE A 64 -7.16 4.65 9.85
N THR A 65 -7.07 4.84 11.16
CA THR A 65 -7.70 3.93 12.12
C THR A 65 -9.12 4.39 12.43
N ALA A 66 -9.99 3.47 12.85
CA ALA A 66 -11.41 3.79 13.10
C ALA A 66 -11.62 4.94 14.11
N GLY A 67 -10.67 5.19 15.02
CA GLY A 67 -10.72 6.34 15.93
C GLY A 67 -10.38 7.68 15.27
N GLU A 68 -9.56 7.68 14.23
CA GLU A 68 -9.19 8.89 13.46
C GLU A 68 -10.22 9.17 12.34
N GLU A 69 -10.94 8.16 11.87
CA GLU A 69 -11.99 8.29 10.86
C GLU A 69 -13.15 9.19 11.35
N GLU A 70 -13.57 9.06 12.61
CA GLU A 70 -14.61 9.92 13.20
C GLU A 70 -14.18 11.39 13.29
N GLU A 71 -12.93 11.68 13.67
CA GLU A 71 -12.39 13.05 13.72
C GLU A 71 -12.25 13.66 12.32
N THR A 72 -11.76 12.87 11.35
CA THR A 72 -11.55 13.38 9.99
C THR A 72 -12.88 13.68 9.29
N PHE A 73 -13.93 12.87 9.51
CA PHE A 73 -15.26 13.14 8.96
C PHE A 73 -15.95 14.33 9.63
N ALA A 74 -15.74 14.55 10.92
CA ALA A 74 -16.28 15.69 11.64
C ALA A 74 -15.72 17.03 11.12
N GLU A 75 -14.44 17.11 10.75
CA GLU A 75 -13.83 18.32 10.18
C GLU A 75 -14.38 18.75 8.80
N TYR A 76 -15.05 17.86 8.07
CA TYR A 76 -15.68 18.19 6.79
C TYR A 76 -17.14 18.66 6.91
N GLU A 77 -17.77 18.51 8.08
CA GLU A 77 -19.15 18.94 8.32
C GLU A 77 -19.28 20.34 8.99
N ASP A 78 -18.17 20.94 9.43
CA ASP A 78 -18.06 22.33 9.91
C ASP A 78 -17.57 23.31 8.81
#